data_AF-A0A5E4VMW4-F1
#
_entry.id   AF-A0A5E4VMW4-F1
#
_cell.length_a   1.000
_cell.length_b   1.000
_cell.length_c   1.000
_cell.angle_alpha   90.00
_cell.angle_beta   90.00
_cell.angle_gamma   90.00
#
_symmetry.space_group_name_H-M   'P 1'
#
loop_
_entity.id
_entity.type
_entity.pdbx_description
1 polymer ?
#
loop_
_entity_poly.entity_id
_entity_poly.type
_entity_poly.pdbx_seq_one_letter_code
_entity_poly.pdbx_strand_id
1 'polypeptide(L)'
;MLPGNALRRLVACALASAGIAWATPTLAQPPQYRNDAELMGAAIASPEGVGVVLERLVQKCGLYGEPTRTHGNAALRAWQARHRDYLAEGRRVRAELQTAYTDAQARQRFDELLRTQLPMLVERQFVVYARSIDDQPTEAEKADLCDGYFNAVDELQFDLKVNDPALAAFFDRRIAARGQTSGLGAAQDGVASPESASSASPPSPASAPGAQ
;
A
#
# COMPACT_ATOMS: atom_id res chain seq x y z
N MET A 1 70.41 -44.49 -13.56
CA MET A 1 69.10 -45.12 -13.26
C MET A 1 68.58 -44.47 -11.99
N LEU A 2 67.59 -43.56 -12.11
CA LEU A 2 66.87 -42.98 -10.98
C LEU A 2 65.37 -43.22 -11.20
N PRO A 3 64.63 -43.75 -10.21
CA PRO A 3 63.22 -44.09 -10.36
C PRO A 3 62.28 -42.96 -9.89
N GLY A 4 61.14 -42.85 -10.57
CA GLY A 4 59.82 -42.97 -9.93
C GLY A 4 59.17 -41.73 -9.29
N ASN A 5 58.35 -41.03 -10.09
CA ASN A 5 57.04 -40.43 -9.78
C ASN A 5 56.78 -39.74 -8.43
N ALA A 6 56.61 -38.41 -8.46
CA ALA A 6 55.52 -37.72 -7.76
C ALA A 6 55.36 -36.27 -8.28
N LEU A 7 54.83 -36.10 -9.50
CA LEU A 7 54.39 -34.79 -9.98
C LEU A 7 52.97 -34.53 -9.46
N ARG A 8 52.80 -33.72 -8.41
CA ARG A 8 51.48 -33.21 -8.01
C ARG A 8 51.54 -31.78 -7.46
N ARG A 9 50.93 -30.90 -8.25
CA ARG A 9 50.09 -29.74 -7.85
C ARG A 9 50.79 -28.54 -7.21
N LEU A 10 51.16 -27.59 -8.05
CA LEU A 10 51.05 -26.16 -7.75
C LEU A 10 50.55 -25.46 -9.02
N VAL A 11 49.35 -24.87 -8.95
CA VAL A 11 48.87 -23.65 -9.62
C VAL A 11 47.35 -23.65 -9.47
N ALA A 12 46.82 -22.69 -8.71
CA ALA A 12 45.75 -21.78 -9.17
C ALA A 12 45.31 -20.90 -8.00
N CYS A 13 45.55 -19.59 -8.16
CA CYS A 13 44.83 -18.55 -7.43
C CYS A 13 43.32 -18.72 -7.63
N ALA A 14 42.55 -18.59 -6.55
CA ALA A 14 41.17 -18.20 -6.63
C ALA A 14 40.85 -17.29 -5.45
N LEU A 15 40.76 -15.99 -5.75
CA LEU A 15 40.14 -14.98 -4.92
C LEU A 15 38.68 -15.40 -4.69
N ALA A 16 38.38 -15.88 -3.49
CA ALA A 16 37.00 -16.08 -3.05
C ALA A 16 36.43 -14.72 -2.61
N SER A 17 36.04 -13.91 -3.58
CA SER A 17 35.08 -12.85 -3.34
C SER A 17 33.76 -13.51 -2.95
N ALA A 18 33.42 -13.47 -1.67
CA ALA A 18 32.09 -13.79 -1.17
C ALA A 18 31.12 -12.74 -1.70
N GLY A 19 30.63 -12.94 -2.92
CA GLY A 19 29.47 -12.23 -3.43
C GLY A 19 28.28 -12.71 -2.61
N ILE A 20 27.78 -11.86 -1.72
CA ILE A 20 26.44 -11.98 -1.17
C ILE A 20 25.51 -11.96 -2.37
N ALA A 21 25.05 -13.13 -2.79
CA ALA A 21 24.01 -13.25 -3.77
C ALA A 21 22.74 -12.71 -3.10
N TRP A 22 22.47 -11.41 -3.30
CA TRP A 22 21.15 -10.87 -3.10
C TRP A 22 20.22 -11.73 -3.93
N ALA A 23 19.43 -12.57 -3.28
CA ALA A 23 18.33 -13.25 -3.94
C ALA A 23 17.42 -12.14 -4.44
N THR A 24 17.54 -11.81 -5.73
CA THR A 24 16.58 -10.93 -6.39
C THR A 24 15.23 -11.58 -6.15
N PRO A 25 14.27 -10.91 -5.49
CA PRO A 25 12.95 -11.50 -5.34
C PRO A 25 12.47 -11.81 -6.76
N THR A 26 12.27 -13.09 -7.06
CA THR A 26 11.60 -13.50 -8.28
C THR A 26 10.22 -12.87 -8.20
N LEU A 27 10.02 -11.77 -8.93
CA LEU A 27 8.74 -11.10 -9.01
C LEU A 27 7.77 -12.15 -9.55
N ALA A 28 6.93 -12.66 -8.64
CA ALA A 28 5.84 -13.55 -9.00
C ALA A 28 5.06 -12.87 -10.14
N GLN A 29 4.62 -13.65 -11.14
CA GLN A 29 3.84 -13.05 -12.22
C GLN A 29 2.66 -12.29 -11.62
N PRO A 30 2.39 -11.05 -12.08
CA PRO A 30 1.27 -10.27 -11.57
C PRO A 30 -0.04 -11.07 -11.66
N PRO A 31 -0.95 -10.93 -10.68
CA PRO A 31 -2.25 -11.57 -10.73
C PRO A 31 -2.98 -11.28 -12.05
N GLN A 32 -3.69 -12.27 -12.58
CA GLN A 32 -4.54 -12.12 -13.75
C GLN A 32 -6.00 -12.19 -13.34
N TYR A 33 -6.79 -11.24 -13.84
CA TYR A 33 -8.22 -11.14 -13.57
C TYR A 33 -9.00 -11.25 -14.87
N ARG A 34 -10.09 -12.02 -14.84
CA ARG A 34 -10.95 -12.29 -15.99
C ARG A 34 -12.07 -11.25 -16.14
N ASN A 35 -12.43 -10.58 -15.06
CA ASN A 35 -13.55 -9.63 -15.03
C ASN A 35 -13.46 -8.70 -13.81
N ASP A 36 -14.34 -7.69 -13.80
CA ASP A 36 -14.43 -6.70 -12.72
C ASP A 36 -14.86 -7.32 -11.38
N ALA A 37 -15.59 -8.44 -11.35
CA ALA A 37 -15.96 -9.08 -10.09
C ALA A 37 -14.74 -9.71 -9.39
N GLU A 38 -13.80 -10.29 -10.14
CA GLU A 38 -12.54 -10.76 -9.60
C GLU A 38 -11.67 -9.60 -9.10
N LEU A 39 -11.66 -8.46 -9.80
CA LEU A 39 -10.98 -7.23 -9.35
C LEU A 39 -11.63 -6.66 -8.08
N MET A 40 -12.95 -6.68 -7.97
CA MET A 40 -13.67 -6.29 -6.75
C MET A 40 -13.30 -7.21 -5.57
N GLY A 41 -13.20 -8.52 -5.82
CA GLY A 41 -12.73 -9.49 -4.83
C GLY A 41 -11.28 -9.26 -4.40
N ALA A 42 -10.41 -8.83 -5.31
CA ALA A 42 -9.03 -8.45 -4.95
C ALA A 42 -8.99 -7.11 -4.19
N ALA A 43 -9.81 -6.14 -4.58
CA ALA A 43 -9.90 -4.81 -3.98
C ALA A 43 -10.37 -4.81 -2.52
N ILE A 44 -11.13 -5.82 -2.07
CA ILE A 44 -11.48 -5.96 -0.65
C ILE A 44 -10.31 -6.45 0.21
N ALA A 45 -9.28 -7.04 -0.40
CA ALA A 45 -8.11 -7.59 0.29
C ALA A 45 -6.87 -6.69 0.15
N SER A 46 -6.63 -6.13 -1.03
CA SER A 46 -5.47 -5.30 -1.37
C SER A 46 -5.91 -3.86 -1.71
N PRO A 47 -5.19 -2.81 -1.28
CA PRO A 47 -3.85 -2.83 -0.67
C PRO A 47 -3.83 -3.02 0.86
N GLU A 48 -4.97 -3.08 1.54
CA GLU A 48 -5.01 -3.10 3.01
C GLU A 48 -4.21 -4.27 3.63
N GLY A 49 -4.33 -5.48 3.07
CA GLY A 49 -3.59 -6.64 3.52
C GLY A 49 -2.07 -6.47 3.42
N VAL A 50 -1.57 -5.82 2.35
CA VAL A 50 -0.14 -5.47 2.21
C VAL A 50 0.29 -4.52 3.32
N GLY A 51 -0.54 -3.51 3.63
CA GLY A 51 -0.28 -2.59 4.73
C GLY A 51 -0.13 -3.29 6.08
N VAL A 52 -0.97 -4.29 6.37
CA VAL A 52 -0.88 -5.09 7.60
C VAL A 52 0.37 -5.97 7.63
N VAL A 53 0.77 -6.55 6.49
CA VAL A 53 2.04 -7.30 6.39
C VAL A 53 3.22 -6.38 6.71
N LEU A 54 3.26 -5.18 6.13
CA LEU A 54 4.31 -4.21 6.36
C LEU A 54 4.35 -3.75 7.83
N GLU A 55 3.19 -3.48 8.44
CA GLU A 55 3.11 -3.13 9.86
C GLU A 55 3.70 -4.21 10.76
N ARG A 56 3.36 -5.48 10.50
CA ARG A 56 3.90 -6.62 11.25
C ARG A 56 5.38 -6.83 11.01
N LEU A 57 5.87 -6.57 9.80
CA LEU A 57 7.30 -6.56 9.50
C LEU A 57 8.02 -5.50 10.32
N VAL A 58 7.50 -4.27 10.41
CA VAL A 58 8.05 -3.21 11.28
C VAL A 58 8.10 -3.65 12.75
N GLN A 59 7.02 -4.27 13.25
CA GLN A 59 6.97 -4.75 14.63
C GLN A 59 8.03 -5.83 14.90
N LYS A 60 8.16 -6.82 14.01
CA LYS A 60 9.13 -7.91 14.15
C LYS A 60 10.57 -7.40 14.00
N CYS A 61 10.85 -6.65 12.93
CA CYS A 61 12.18 -6.14 12.63
C CYS A 61 12.66 -5.09 13.63
N GLY A 62 11.75 -4.33 14.23
CA GLY A 62 12.08 -3.38 15.28
C GLY A 62 12.63 -4.00 16.55
N LEU A 63 12.70 -5.33 16.66
CA LEU A 63 13.38 -6.04 17.74
C LEU A 63 14.91 -6.08 17.57
N TYR A 64 15.43 -5.88 16.35
CA TYR A 64 16.86 -6.05 16.03
C TYR A 64 17.65 -4.73 16.04
N GLY A 65 17.03 -3.62 16.42
CA GLY A 65 17.73 -2.35 16.61
C GLY A 65 16.86 -1.12 16.38
N GLU A 66 17.23 -0.01 17.02
CA GLU A 66 16.56 1.29 16.82
C GLU A 66 16.70 1.84 15.39
N PRO A 67 17.86 1.68 14.70
CA PRO A 67 17.97 2.10 13.30
C PRO A 67 16.96 1.38 12.38
N THR A 68 16.92 0.05 12.43
CA THR A 68 15.97 -0.78 11.65
C THR A 68 14.51 -0.45 11.98
N ARG A 69 14.19 -0.23 13.27
CA ARG A 69 12.85 0.23 13.67
C ARG A 69 12.50 1.58 13.04
N THR A 70 13.44 2.52 13.06
CA THR A 70 13.24 3.88 12.52
C THR A 70 13.02 3.83 11.01
N HIS A 71 13.87 3.07 10.29
CA HIS A 71 13.75 2.88 8.85
C HIS A 71 12.41 2.22 8.49
N GLY A 72 12.06 1.11 9.14
CA GLY A 72 10.79 0.43 8.88
C GLY A 72 9.56 1.31 9.10
N ASN A 73 9.54 2.09 10.18
CA ASN A 73 8.45 3.04 10.43
C ASN A 73 8.38 4.15 9.37
N ALA A 74 9.53 4.63 8.88
CA ALA A 74 9.57 5.62 7.82
C ALA A 74 9.06 5.05 6.49
N ALA A 75 9.53 3.84 6.11
CA ALA A 75 9.12 3.13 4.91
C ALA A 75 7.61 2.84 4.92
N LEU A 76 7.07 2.36 6.05
CA LEU A 76 5.63 2.12 6.21
C LEU A 76 4.81 3.39 6.00
N ARG A 77 5.20 4.51 6.63
CA ARG A 77 4.50 5.79 6.45
C ARG A 77 4.57 6.28 5.02
N ALA A 78 5.72 6.15 4.37
CA ALA A 78 5.89 6.52 2.97
C ALA A 78 4.98 5.68 2.05
N TRP A 79 4.94 4.37 2.25
CA TRP A 79 4.05 3.48 1.52
C TRP A 79 2.58 3.83 1.74
N GLN A 80 2.16 4.05 3.00
CA GLN A 80 0.79 4.44 3.34
C GLN A 80 0.39 5.77 2.68
N ALA A 81 1.31 6.74 2.61
CA ALA A 81 1.08 8.01 1.94
C ALA A 81 0.84 7.84 0.44
N ARG A 82 1.66 7.00 -0.24
CA ARG A 82 1.49 6.68 -1.67
C ARG A 82 0.20 5.91 -1.95
N HIS A 83 -0.25 5.07 -1.01
CA HIS A 83 -1.44 4.22 -1.16
C HIS A 83 -2.71 4.81 -0.54
N ARG A 84 -2.67 6.04 -0.02
CA ARG A 84 -3.78 6.64 0.73
C ARG A 84 -5.11 6.52 -0.02
N ASP A 85 -5.12 6.88 -1.30
CA ASP A 85 -6.35 6.92 -2.09
C ASP A 85 -6.82 5.50 -2.46
N TYR A 86 -5.90 4.57 -2.71
CA TYR A 86 -6.22 3.15 -2.92
C TYR A 86 -6.76 2.48 -1.65
N LEU A 87 -6.20 2.79 -0.47
CA LEU A 87 -6.71 2.32 0.82
C LEU A 87 -8.11 2.85 1.09
N ALA A 88 -8.35 4.13 0.81
CA ALA A 88 -9.68 4.72 0.91
C ALA A 88 -10.66 4.04 -0.05
N GLU A 89 -10.22 3.72 -1.26
CA GLU A 89 -11.08 3.09 -2.25
C GLU A 89 -11.37 1.62 -1.96
N GLY A 90 -10.39 0.84 -1.49
CA GLY A 90 -10.62 -0.54 -1.06
C GLY A 90 -11.68 -0.63 0.05
N ARG A 91 -11.65 0.30 1.02
CA ARG A 91 -12.70 0.40 2.05
C ARG A 91 -14.08 0.70 1.45
N ARG A 92 -14.16 1.57 0.43
CA ARG A 92 -15.42 1.87 -0.27
C ARG A 92 -15.93 0.67 -1.04
N VAL A 93 -15.06 -0.06 -1.75
CA VAL A 93 -15.42 -1.31 -2.45
C VAL A 93 -15.97 -2.34 -1.46
N ARG A 94 -15.32 -2.49 -0.29
CA ARG A 94 -15.81 -3.39 0.77
C ARG A 94 -17.20 -2.99 1.27
N ALA A 95 -17.43 -1.70 1.52
CA ALA A 95 -18.74 -1.21 1.94
C ALA A 95 -19.80 -1.41 0.85
N GLU A 96 -19.47 -1.12 -0.42
CA GLU A 96 -20.33 -1.34 -1.57
C GLU A 96 -20.78 -2.81 -1.66
N LEU A 97 -19.83 -3.75 -1.60
CA LEU A 97 -20.14 -5.18 -1.62
C LEU A 97 -20.96 -5.62 -0.40
N GLN A 98 -20.64 -5.11 0.79
CA GLN A 98 -21.42 -5.40 1.99
C GLN A 98 -22.88 -4.95 1.85
N THR A 99 -23.11 -3.79 1.23
CA THR A 99 -24.46 -3.25 0.98
C THR A 99 -25.19 -3.94 -0.17
N ALA A 100 -24.46 -4.54 -1.13
CA ALA A 100 -25.05 -5.27 -2.25
C ALA A 100 -25.67 -6.61 -1.83
N TYR A 101 -25.21 -7.21 -0.73
CA TYR A 101 -25.81 -8.42 -0.18
C TYR A 101 -27.13 -8.10 0.55
N THR A 102 -28.25 -8.35 -0.14
CA THR A 102 -29.61 -8.17 0.41
C THR A 102 -30.08 -9.36 1.25
N ASP A 103 -29.56 -10.56 0.98
CA ASP A 103 -29.78 -11.76 1.79
C ASP A 103 -28.91 -11.71 3.07
N ALA A 104 -29.55 -11.88 4.22
CA ALA A 104 -28.90 -11.87 5.52
C ALA A 104 -27.84 -12.97 5.66
N GLN A 105 -28.08 -14.17 5.10
CA GLN A 105 -27.12 -15.26 5.20
C GLN A 105 -25.88 -14.99 4.32
N ALA A 106 -26.08 -14.49 3.10
CA ALA A 106 -24.99 -14.06 2.23
C ALA A 106 -24.15 -12.94 2.87
N ARG A 107 -24.80 -11.93 3.47
CA ARG A 107 -24.11 -10.86 4.19
C ARG A 107 -23.28 -11.38 5.36
N GLN A 108 -23.83 -12.29 6.17
CA GLN A 108 -23.09 -12.90 7.27
C GLN A 108 -21.87 -13.69 6.79
N ARG A 109 -21.98 -14.42 5.66
CA ARG A 109 -20.83 -15.13 5.05
C ARG A 109 -19.75 -14.15 4.57
N PHE A 110 -20.16 -13.02 3.99
CA PHE A 110 -19.22 -11.97 3.58
C PHE A 110 -18.53 -11.33 4.78
N ASP A 111 -19.26 -11.00 5.84
CA ASP A 111 -18.67 -10.45 7.07
C ASP A 111 -17.68 -11.45 7.72
N GLU A 112 -18.00 -12.75 7.69
CA GLU A 112 -17.11 -13.80 8.15
C GLU A 112 -15.84 -13.90 7.29
N LEU A 113 -15.96 -13.84 5.95
CA LEU A 113 -14.81 -13.79 5.04
C LEU A 113 -13.85 -12.64 5.42
N LEU A 114 -14.40 -11.45 5.66
CA LEU A 114 -13.61 -10.28 6.04
C LEU A 114 -12.93 -10.46 7.41
N ARG A 115 -13.60 -11.10 8.36
CA ARG A 115 -13.13 -11.26 9.74
C ARG A 115 -12.14 -12.40 9.92
N THR A 116 -12.21 -13.45 9.11
CA THR A 116 -11.37 -14.65 9.29
C THR A 116 -10.49 -14.98 8.10
N GLN A 117 -11.06 -15.04 6.90
CA GLN A 117 -10.31 -15.50 5.72
C GLN A 117 -9.27 -14.48 5.25
N LEU A 118 -9.62 -13.20 5.20
CA LEU A 118 -8.66 -12.17 4.82
C LEU A 118 -7.48 -12.06 5.81
N PRO A 119 -7.71 -12.01 7.14
CA PRO A 119 -6.61 -12.06 8.10
C PRO A 119 -5.73 -13.30 7.98
N MET A 120 -6.30 -14.48 7.68
CA MET A 120 -5.48 -15.67 7.44
C MET A 120 -4.58 -15.57 6.20
N LEU A 121 -5.03 -14.91 5.13
CA LEU A 121 -4.19 -14.67 3.96
C LEU A 121 -3.02 -13.73 4.30
N VAL A 122 -3.30 -12.67 5.05
CA VAL A 122 -2.29 -11.74 5.57
C VAL A 122 -1.29 -12.47 6.47
N GLU A 123 -1.76 -13.33 7.37
CA GLU A 123 -0.91 -14.15 8.24
C GLU A 123 0.03 -15.04 7.44
N ARG A 124 -0.50 -15.78 6.45
CA ARG A 124 0.32 -16.66 5.60
C ARG A 124 1.41 -15.89 4.87
N GLN A 125 1.08 -14.70 4.36
CA GLN A 125 2.07 -13.84 3.69
C GLN A 125 3.14 -13.36 4.67
N PHE A 126 2.73 -12.92 5.88
CA PHE A 126 3.67 -12.48 6.90
C PHE A 126 4.60 -13.61 7.38
N VAL A 127 4.08 -14.82 7.57
CA VAL A 127 4.86 -15.98 8.04
C VAL A 127 6.04 -16.30 7.11
N VAL A 128 5.91 -16.07 5.80
CA VAL A 128 7.02 -16.25 4.85
C VAL A 128 8.18 -15.34 5.21
N TYR A 129 7.93 -14.04 5.38
CA TYR A 129 8.95 -13.08 5.79
C TYR A 129 9.50 -13.38 7.19
N ALA A 130 8.60 -13.69 8.13
CA ALA A 130 8.98 -13.96 9.50
C ALA A 130 9.94 -15.15 9.61
N ARG A 131 9.69 -16.24 8.87
CA ARG A 131 10.58 -17.40 8.81
C ARG A 131 11.95 -17.04 8.22
N SER A 132 11.98 -16.33 7.09
CA SER A 132 13.24 -15.90 6.49
C SER A 132 14.10 -15.06 7.44
N ILE A 133 13.47 -14.23 8.27
CA ILE A 133 14.15 -13.47 9.34
C ILE A 133 14.61 -14.41 10.46
N ASP A 134 13.73 -15.29 10.93
CA ASP A 134 14.05 -16.19 12.05
C ASP A 134 15.19 -17.17 11.73
N ASP A 135 15.30 -17.56 10.46
CA ASP A 135 16.34 -18.45 9.92
C ASP A 135 17.73 -17.80 9.84
N GLN A 136 17.86 -16.48 9.99
CA GLN A 136 19.18 -15.84 10.00
C GLN A 136 19.94 -16.18 11.31
N PRO A 137 21.25 -16.50 11.23
CA PRO A 137 21.99 -17.03 12.38
C PRO A 137 22.33 -15.98 13.45
N THR A 138 22.44 -14.70 13.10
CA THR A 138 22.79 -13.63 14.04
C THR A 138 21.78 -12.48 14.04
N GLU A 139 21.73 -11.71 15.12
CA GLU A 139 20.89 -10.51 15.19
C GLU A 139 21.26 -9.46 14.14
N ALA A 140 22.55 -9.36 13.79
CA ALA A 140 23.03 -8.46 12.73
C ALA A 140 22.48 -8.85 11.37
N GLU A 141 22.54 -10.14 11.00
CA GLU A 141 21.97 -10.62 9.73
C GLU A 141 20.43 -10.49 9.70
N LYS A 142 19.76 -10.60 10.86
CA LYS A 142 18.32 -10.30 10.97
C LYS A 142 18.02 -8.83 10.69
N ALA A 143 18.81 -7.92 11.28
CA ALA A 143 18.69 -6.49 11.02
C ALA A 143 18.96 -6.16 9.54
N ASP A 144 20.03 -6.71 8.96
CA ASP A 144 20.37 -6.50 7.54
C ASP A 144 19.27 -6.99 6.59
N LEU A 145 18.69 -8.17 6.84
CA LEU A 145 17.57 -8.68 6.05
C LEU A 145 16.32 -7.81 6.21
N CYS A 146 16.03 -7.37 7.43
CA CYS A 146 14.93 -6.46 7.72
C CYS A 146 15.07 -5.12 6.98
N ASP A 147 16.26 -4.52 7.01
CA ASP A 147 16.55 -3.30 6.25
C ASP A 147 16.44 -3.56 4.74
N GLY A 148 16.80 -4.75 4.26
CA GLY A 148 16.54 -5.20 2.90
C GLY A 148 15.05 -5.16 2.51
N TYR A 149 14.14 -5.61 3.39
CA TYR A 149 12.70 -5.50 3.14
C TYR A 149 12.22 -4.05 3.11
N PHE A 150 12.73 -3.19 3.98
CA PHE A 150 12.35 -1.76 3.99
C PHE A 150 12.91 -1.00 2.80
N ASN A 151 14.13 -1.32 2.35
CA ASN A 151 14.67 -0.83 1.08
C ASN A 151 13.77 -1.22 -0.09
N ALA A 152 13.26 -2.46 -0.13
CA ALA A 152 12.31 -2.86 -1.17
C ALA A 152 10.98 -2.06 -1.13
N VAL A 153 10.53 -1.63 0.05
CA VAL A 153 9.38 -0.70 0.18
C VAL A 153 9.70 0.69 -0.36
N ASP A 154 10.91 1.18 -0.09
CA ASP A 154 11.38 2.48 -0.58
C ASP A 154 11.58 2.46 -2.11
N GLU A 155 12.03 1.33 -2.65
CA GLU A 155 12.14 1.04 -4.08
C GLU A 155 10.79 0.72 -4.76
N LEU A 156 9.68 0.92 -4.06
CA LEU A 156 8.32 0.78 -4.58
C LEU A 156 7.92 -0.67 -4.93
N GLN A 157 8.69 -1.68 -4.53
CA GLN A 157 8.41 -3.08 -4.88
C GLN A 157 7.09 -3.60 -4.24
N PHE A 158 6.66 -2.96 -3.14
CA PHE A 158 5.38 -3.21 -2.48
C PHE A 158 4.24 -2.31 -3.00
N ASP A 159 4.52 -1.43 -3.96
CA ASP A 159 3.50 -0.54 -4.50
C ASP A 159 2.55 -1.29 -5.42
N LEU A 160 1.27 -0.98 -5.30
CA LEU A 160 0.20 -1.66 -6.04
C LEU A 160 0.43 -1.61 -7.55
N LYS A 161 0.95 -0.49 -8.05
CA LYS A 161 1.27 -0.31 -9.47
C LYS A 161 2.37 -1.24 -9.98
N VAL A 162 3.21 -1.76 -9.09
CA VAL A 162 4.31 -2.68 -9.42
C VAL A 162 3.84 -4.12 -9.25
N ASN A 163 3.25 -4.46 -8.10
CA ASN A 163 2.91 -5.84 -7.77
C ASN A 163 1.57 -6.32 -8.38
N ASP A 164 0.64 -5.41 -8.67
CA ASP A 164 -0.66 -5.70 -9.26
C ASP A 164 -1.17 -4.52 -10.13
N PRO A 165 -0.59 -4.34 -11.33
CA PRO A 165 -0.94 -3.23 -12.20
C PRO A 165 -2.40 -3.24 -12.64
N ALA A 166 -3.03 -4.42 -12.74
CA ALA A 166 -4.43 -4.56 -13.14
C ALA A 166 -5.37 -4.01 -12.06
N LEU A 167 -5.10 -4.34 -10.79
CA LEU A 167 -5.86 -3.81 -9.65
C LEU A 167 -5.59 -2.31 -9.45
N ALA A 168 -4.36 -1.84 -9.64
CA ALA A 168 -4.05 -0.41 -9.61
C ALA A 168 -4.86 0.36 -10.66
N ALA A 169 -4.88 -0.12 -11.91
CA ALA A 169 -5.65 0.48 -12.99
C ALA A 169 -7.17 0.45 -12.71
N PHE A 170 -7.67 -0.60 -12.07
CA PHE A 170 -9.06 -0.68 -11.61
C PHE A 170 -9.39 0.42 -10.59
N PHE A 171 -8.54 0.62 -9.58
CA PHE A 171 -8.71 1.70 -8.61
C PHE A 171 -8.61 3.08 -9.26
N ASP A 172 -7.64 3.30 -10.14
CA ASP A 172 -7.45 4.57 -10.85
C ASP A 172 -8.71 4.97 -11.62
N ARG A 173 -9.34 4.03 -12.35
CA ARG A 173 -10.60 4.28 -13.06
C ARG A 173 -11.72 4.71 -12.11
N ARG A 174 -11.88 4.01 -10.98
CA ARG A 174 -12.95 4.29 -10.01
C ARG A 174 -12.73 5.64 -9.31
N ILE A 175 -11.50 5.95 -8.92
CA ILE A 175 -11.14 7.23 -8.31
C ILE A 175 -11.40 8.37 -9.29
N ALA A 176 -10.96 8.24 -10.54
CA ALA A 176 -11.18 9.24 -11.58
C ALA A 176 -12.68 9.47 -11.89
N ALA A 177 -13.48 8.40 -11.97
CA ALA A 177 -14.93 8.51 -12.20
C ALA A 177 -15.62 9.32 -11.10
N ARG A 178 -15.18 9.19 -9.84
CA ARG A 178 -15.74 9.98 -8.71
C ARG A 178 -15.25 11.41 -8.65
N GLY A 179 -14.02 11.67 -9.08
CA GLY A 179 -13.54 13.05 -9.24
C GLY A 179 -14.43 13.84 -10.21
N GLN A 180 -14.88 13.18 -11.29
CA GLN A 180 -15.78 13.76 -12.28
C GLN A 180 -17.20 13.99 -11.73
N THR A 181 -17.77 13.03 -11.00
CA THR A 181 -19.11 13.22 -10.40
C THR A 181 -19.12 14.30 -9.31
N SER A 182 -18.02 14.44 -8.56
CA SER A 182 -17.88 15.49 -7.54
C SER A 182 -17.65 16.87 -8.18
N GLY A 183 -16.93 16.94 -9.32
CA GLY A 183 -16.72 18.17 -10.07
C GLY A 183 -17.95 18.66 -10.84
N LEU A 184 -18.80 17.75 -11.33
CA LEU A 184 -20.06 18.09 -12.00
C LEU A 184 -21.14 18.58 -11.03
N GLY A 185 -21.13 18.11 -9.77
CA GLY A 185 -22.00 18.63 -8.71
C GLY A 185 -21.62 20.04 -8.25
N ALA A 186 -20.34 20.40 -8.28
CA ALA A 186 -19.88 21.76 -7.94
C ALA A 186 -20.14 22.79 -9.06
N ALA A 187 -20.38 22.35 -10.29
CA ALA A 187 -20.67 23.23 -11.43
C ALA A 187 -22.18 23.55 -11.59
N GLN A 188 -23.07 22.92 -10.82
CA GLN A 188 -24.53 23.13 -10.92
C GLN A 188 -25.11 24.14 -9.90
N ASP A 189 -24.34 24.61 -8.91
CA ASP A 189 -24.77 25.68 -7.99
C ASP A 189 -24.49 27.10 -8.53
N GLY A 190 -24.25 27.23 -9.83
CA GLY A 190 -23.65 28.43 -10.43
C GLY A 190 -24.38 29.08 -11.59
N VAL A 191 -25.68 28.83 -11.87
CA VAL A 191 -26.44 29.66 -12.84
C VAL A 191 -27.94 29.72 -12.55
N ALA A 192 -28.43 30.91 -12.15
CA ALA A 192 -29.64 31.64 -12.58
C ALA A 192 -30.04 32.63 -11.45
N SER A 193 -30.25 33.94 -11.65
CA SER A 193 -30.71 34.70 -12.81
C SER A 193 -30.36 36.21 -12.70
N PRO A 194 -30.46 36.96 -13.81
CA PRO A 194 -30.15 38.39 -13.88
C PRO A 194 -31.37 39.25 -13.51
N GLU A 195 -31.18 40.29 -12.71
CA GLU A 195 -32.16 41.38 -12.61
C GLU A 195 -31.43 42.73 -12.72
N SER A 196 -31.65 43.40 -13.85
CA SER A 196 -31.28 44.78 -14.07
C SER A 196 -32.49 45.66 -13.75
N ALA A 197 -32.34 46.58 -12.79
CA ALA A 197 -33.11 47.82 -12.75
C ALA A 197 -32.31 48.93 -12.06
N SER A 198 -32.42 50.11 -12.66
CA SER A 198 -31.52 51.27 -12.55
C SER A 198 -31.88 52.24 -11.42
N SER A 199 -30.84 52.81 -10.80
CA SER A 199 -30.65 54.22 -10.35
C SER A 199 -31.74 54.98 -9.57
N ALA A 200 -31.41 55.44 -8.35
CA ALA A 200 -31.12 56.87 -8.02
C ALA A 200 -31.11 57.14 -6.49
N SER A 201 -30.05 57.78 -5.98
CA SER A 201 -29.96 58.46 -4.65
C SER A 201 -30.40 59.95 -4.80
N PRO A 202 -30.57 60.82 -3.75
CA PRO A 202 -29.65 61.08 -2.62
C PRO A 202 -30.35 61.60 -1.30
N PRO A 203 -29.76 62.46 -0.40
CA PRO A 203 -29.46 62.06 1.00
C PRO A 203 -30.08 62.96 2.13
N SER A 204 -30.04 62.45 3.39
CA SER A 204 -29.95 63.15 4.72
C SER A 204 -31.02 64.21 5.13
N PRO A 205 -31.32 64.46 6.44
CA PRO A 205 -30.34 64.76 7.50
C PRO A 205 -30.64 64.24 8.93
N ALA A 206 -29.69 64.58 9.81
CA ALA A 206 -29.49 64.20 11.20
C ALA A 206 -30.52 64.71 12.22
N SER A 207 -30.57 64.06 13.39
CA SER A 207 -30.80 64.70 14.71
C SER A 207 -30.42 63.76 15.86
N ALA A 208 -29.37 64.14 16.62
CA ALA A 208 -29.27 63.94 18.07
C ALA A 208 -29.96 65.16 18.75
N PRO A 209 -30.32 65.20 20.06
CA PRO A 209 -29.58 64.66 21.22
C PRO A 209 -30.46 64.11 22.38
N GLY A 210 -29.84 63.68 23.47
CA GLY A 210 -30.53 63.51 24.77
C GLY A 210 -29.70 62.80 25.83
N ALA A 211 -28.96 63.58 26.62
CA ALA A 211 -28.31 63.14 27.85
C ALA A 211 -29.33 63.00 29.00
N GLN A 212 -29.16 61.97 29.82
CA GLN A 212 -29.16 62.00 31.29
C GLN A 212 -28.64 60.67 31.83
#